data_AF-S7T9H9-F1
#
_entry.id   AF-S7T9H9-F1
#
_cell.length_a   1.000
_cell.length_b   1.000
_cell.length_c   1.000
_cell.angle_alpha   90.00
_cell.angle_beta   90.00
_cell.angle_gamma   90.00
#
_symmetry.space_group_name_H-M   'P 1'
#
loop_
_entity.id
_entity.type
_entity.pdbx_description
1 polymer ?
#
loop_
_entity_poly.entity_id
_entity_poly.type
_entity_poly.pdbx_seq_one_letter_code
_entity_poly.pdbx_strand_id
1 'polypeptide(L)'
;MTETLPAILITPSKDLFPVLVSQETGLLQQARKLFDAEFYDHALLDIWNASVHNLRRRVEAYGVDLFVSVVKDEPGRKRYDLSGDTLNERWQDVDDLTLISGATRLGLLNRKAGKALEMINWMRNHASPAHGTDSKVEKEDVMGLVLLLQKNLFETPLPDPGHSVSSLFEPVRTTTLSKDQVDLLRDQVRGLRQQDLRICFGFMLDMLCLGNEPALQNTKSLFPSVWERATEDLKKTAGIKYHQIRITPGTDDSLDKGGRVRLLDFLIQVNGIQYIPDAARAVLFRHAAKQLAKAKDTSYGWSSEVTAAATLKQLGPSVPSICFEEVYQEILAVWCGNYWGQSGAYALLQTFIDRLNTDQIRILASMFRRNERVRDELHQTKPKARGIELLNTLRDRVTIASHVSEIDTAIRSLEEM
;
A
#
# COMPACT_ATOMS: atom_id res chain seq x y z
N MET A 1 -39.07 23.84 13.50
CA MET A 1 -38.14 22.86 14.09
C MET A 1 -37.40 23.61 15.18
N THR A 2 -37.49 23.20 16.44
CA THR A 2 -36.68 23.79 17.50
C THR A 2 -35.21 23.57 17.16
N GLU A 3 -34.48 24.63 16.82
CA GLU A 3 -33.05 24.59 16.54
C GLU A 3 -32.32 24.11 17.79
N THR A 4 -32.04 22.81 17.86
CA THR A 4 -31.27 22.23 18.95
C THR A 4 -29.80 22.59 18.74
N LEU A 5 -29.29 23.47 19.60
CA LEU A 5 -27.87 23.82 19.65
C LEU A 5 -27.02 22.56 19.88
N PRO A 6 -25.78 22.52 19.34
CA PRO A 6 -24.84 21.46 19.66
C PRO A 6 -24.66 21.30 21.16
N ALA A 7 -24.79 20.08 21.67
CA ALA A 7 -24.70 19.78 23.10
C ALA A 7 -23.38 20.26 23.75
N ILE A 8 -22.29 20.29 22.97
CA ILE A 8 -20.99 20.78 23.44
C ILE A 8 -20.97 22.28 23.74
N LEU A 9 -21.85 23.08 23.13
CA LEU A 9 -22.00 24.49 23.49
C LEU A 9 -22.92 24.68 24.69
N ILE A 10 -23.87 23.77 24.92
CA ILE A 10 -24.82 23.87 26.03
C ILE A 10 -24.17 23.39 27.32
N THR A 11 -23.49 22.25 27.30
CA THR A 11 -22.89 21.62 28.48
C THR A 11 -21.57 20.96 28.13
N PRO A 12 -20.48 21.73 27.94
CA PRO A 12 -19.13 21.20 27.76
C PRO A 12 -18.62 20.66 29.10
N SER A 13 -19.11 19.50 29.52
CA SER A 13 -18.72 18.84 30.77
C SER A 13 -18.00 17.53 30.50
N LYS A 14 -17.20 17.08 31.46
CA LYS A 14 -16.56 15.76 31.40
C LYS A 14 -17.57 14.61 31.44
N ASP A 15 -18.77 14.85 31.97
CA ASP A 15 -19.82 13.82 32.04
C ASP A 15 -20.37 13.47 30.65
N LEU A 16 -20.52 14.48 29.78
CA LEU A 16 -20.98 14.32 28.40
C LEU A 16 -19.82 14.11 27.41
N PHE A 17 -18.66 14.72 27.68
CA PHE A 17 -17.48 14.65 26.84
C PHE A 17 -16.25 14.30 27.70
N PRO A 18 -16.04 13.01 28.01
CA PRO A 18 -15.00 12.55 28.94
C PRO A 18 -13.57 12.97 28.57
N VAL A 19 -13.32 13.28 27.30
CA VAL A 19 -12.01 13.69 26.80
C VAL A 19 -11.66 15.15 27.09
N LEU A 20 -12.62 15.98 27.50
CA LEU A 20 -12.39 17.41 27.75
C LEU A 20 -11.51 17.63 28.99
N VAL A 21 -10.67 18.66 28.91
CA VAL A 21 -9.89 19.18 30.05
C VAL A 21 -10.39 20.56 30.44
N SER A 22 -9.94 21.08 31.59
CA SER A 22 -10.36 22.37 32.13
C SER A 22 -10.18 23.52 31.14
N GLN A 23 -9.03 23.56 30.44
CA GLN A 23 -8.74 24.58 29.44
C GLN A 23 -9.72 24.55 28.25
N GLU A 24 -9.96 23.38 27.67
CA GLU A 24 -10.93 23.20 26.56
C GLU A 24 -12.35 23.52 27.02
N THR A 25 -12.71 23.11 28.24
CA THR A 25 -14.01 23.41 28.85
C THR A 25 -14.20 24.92 29.01
N GLY A 26 -13.19 25.64 29.50
CA GLY A 26 -13.23 27.10 29.65
C GLY A 26 -13.43 27.80 28.31
N LEU A 27 -12.69 27.39 27.27
CA LEU A 27 -12.84 27.92 25.91
C LEU A 27 -14.25 27.66 25.34
N LEU A 28 -14.80 26.46 25.52
CA LEU A 28 -16.14 26.13 25.03
C LEU A 28 -17.25 26.89 25.79
N GLN A 29 -17.08 27.11 27.09
CA GLN A 29 -17.99 27.96 27.88
C GLN A 29 -17.93 29.42 27.46
N GLN A 30 -16.74 29.93 27.14
CA GLN A 30 -16.56 31.27 26.60
C GLN A 30 -17.19 31.41 25.21
N ALA A 31 -16.94 30.43 24.33
CA ALA A 31 -17.56 30.34 23.01
C ALA A 31 -19.09 30.40 23.10
N ARG A 32 -19.68 29.71 24.09
CA ARG A 32 -21.13 29.78 24.33
C ARG A 32 -21.63 31.18 24.67
N LYS A 33 -20.93 31.88 25.57
CA LYS A 33 -21.30 33.27 25.95
C LYS A 33 -21.20 34.21 24.75
N LEU A 34 -20.16 34.06 23.93
CA LEU A 34 -19.95 34.85 22.72
C LEU A 34 -21.03 34.57 21.67
N PHE A 35 -21.39 33.30 21.50
CA PHE A 35 -22.49 32.89 20.62
C PHE A 35 -23.83 33.52 21.05
N ASP A 36 -24.15 33.51 22.35
CA ASP A 36 -25.37 34.11 22.89
C ASP A 36 -25.40 35.64 22.78
N ALA A 37 -24.21 36.25 22.71
CA ALA A 37 -24.04 37.67 22.47
C ALA A 37 -23.87 38.02 20.97
N GLU A 38 -24.13 37.06 20.07
CA GLU A 38 -24.06 37.21 18.60
C GLU A 38 -22.66 37.51 18.04
N PHE A 39 -21.59 37.30 18.81
CA PHE A 39 -20.20 37.37 18.37
C PHE A 39 -19.75 36.01 17.80
N TYR A 40 -20.36 35.61 16.68
CA TYR A 40 -20.18 34.28 16.08
C TYR A 40 -18.75 33.98 15.62
N ASP A 41 -18.05 34.98 15.09
CA ASP A 41 -16.64 34.91 14.70
C ASP A 41 -15.71 34.61 15.90
N HIS A 42 -15.93 35.30 17.03
CA HIS A 42 -15.17 35.09 18.26
C HIS A 42 -15.52 33.75 18.91
N ALA A 43 -16.80 33.35 18.87
CA ALA A 43 -17.21 32.03 19.33
C ALA A 43 -16.48 30.93 18.55
N LEU A 44 -16.41 31.07 17.22
CA LEU A 44 -15.72 30.12 16.35
C LEU A 44 -14.21 30.05 16.62
N LEU A 45 -13.58 31.18 16.98
CA LEU A 45 -12.19 31.23 17.40
C LEU A 45 -11.93 30.43 18.68
N ASP A 46 -12.80 30.54 19.68
CA ASP A 46 -12.66 29.77 20.92
C ASP A 46 -12.90 28.27 20.69
N ILE A 47 -13.85 27.91 19.81
CA ILE A 47 -14.06 26.52 19.36
C ILE A 47 -12.82 25.98 18.65
N TRP A 48 -12.21 26.79 17.77
CA TRP A 48 -10.95 26.46 17.10
C TRP A 48 -9.84 26.18 18.12
N ASN A 49 -9.64 27.08 19.08
CA ASN A 49 -8.61 26.97 20.10
C ASN A 49 -8.80 25.68 20.94
N ALA A 50 -10.05 25.39 21.34
CA ALA A 50 -10.37 24.16 22.05
C ALA A 50 -10.06 22.90 21.21
N SER A 51 -10.37 22.96 19.91
CA SER A 51 -10.15 21.85 18.99
C SER A 51 -8.66 21.59 18.73
N VAL A 52 -7.88 22.64 18.51
CA VAL A 52 -6.42 22.56 18.33
C VAL A 52 -5.76 22.04 19.60
N HIS A 53 -6.15 22.54 20.77
CA HIS A 53 -5.65 22.03 22.04
C HIS A 53 -5.93 20.53 22.21
N ASN A 54 -7.15 20.08 21.90
CA ASN A 54 -7.52 18.68 21.94
C ASN A 54 -6.68 17.82 20.97
N LEU A 55 -6.44 18.32 19.76
CA LEU A 55 -5.59 17.65 18.76
C LEU A 55 -4.14 17.49 19.21
N ARG A 56 -3.53 18.53 19.79
CA ARG A 56 -2.16 18.46 20.34
C ARG A 56 -2.04 17.34 21.36
N ARG A 57 -2.99 17.24 22.29
CA ARG A 57 -3.04 16.14 23.27
C ARG A 57 -3.22 14.77 22.63
N ARG A 58 -4.07 14.65 21.60
CA ARG A 58 -4.24 13.38 20.85
C ARG A 58 -2.93 12.93 20.21
N VAL A 59 -2.18 13.85 19.60
CA VAL A 59 -0.91 13.51 18.97
C VAL A 59 0.14 13.11 20.01
N GLU A 60 0.24 13.83 21.13
CA GLU A 60 1.15 13.44 22.22
C GLU A 60 0.82 12.06 22.81
N ALA A 61 -0.47 11.77 23.02
CA ALA A 61 -0.91 10.47 23.53
C ALA A 61 -0.64 9.32 22.54
N TYR A 62 -0.70 9.58 21.23
CA TYR A 62 -0.45 8.57 20.20
C TYR A 62 1.05 8.36 19.90
N GLY A 63 1.85 9.42 19.98
CA GLY A 63 3.28 9.40 19.71
C GLY A 63 3.69 10.49 18.72
N VAL A 64 4.46 11.46 19.21
CA VAL A 64 4.89 12.64 18.44
C VAL A 64 5.85 12.26 17.31
N ASP A 65 6.71 11.25 17.50
CA ASP A 65 7.67 10.82 16.48
C ASP A 65 6.96 10.36 15.18
N LEU A 66 5.81 9.69 15.32
CA LEU A 66 4.98 9.30 14.18
C LEU A 66 4.42 10.51 13.45
N PHE A 67 3.98 11.52 14.20
CA PHE A 67 3.49 12.77 13.62
C PHE A 67 4.58 13.47 12.83
N VAL A 68 5.77 13.68 13.42
CA VAL A 68 6.91 14.32 12.76
C VAL A 68 7.31 13.56 11.49
N SER A 69 7.31 12.23 11.53
CA SER A 69 7.59 11.40 10.36
C SER A 69 6.57 11.58 9.23
N VAL A 70 5.28 11.67 9.56
CA VAL A 70 4.20 11.83 8.59
C VAL A 70 4.22 13.21 7.93
N VAL A 71 4.50 14.27 8.69
CA VAL A 71 4.50 15.66 8.18
C VAL A 71 5.87 16.12 7.63
N LYS A 72 6.86 15.23 7.58
CA LYS A 72 8.24 15.58 7.18
C LYS A 72 8.31 16.27 5.81
N ASP A 73 7.47 15.87 4.87
CA ASP A 73 7.42 16.40 3.50
C ASP A 73 6.34 17.48 3.32
N GLU A 74 5.59 17.82 4.38
CA GLU A 74 4.58 18.86 4.31
C GLU A 74 5.21 20.27 4.41
N PRO A 75 4.62 21.26 3.71
CA PRO A 75 4.98 22.66 3.90
C PRO A 75 4.52 23.14 5.28
N GLY A 76 5.20 24.17 5.79
CA GLY A 76 4.91 24.79 7.09
C GLY A 76 5.89 24.40 8.19
N ARG A 77 5.74 25.08 9.33
CA ARG A 77 6.48 24.85 10.56
C ARG A 77 6.00 23.53 11.19
N LYS A 78 6.95 22.70 11.62
CA LYS A 78 6.70 21.32 12.07
C LYS A 78 7.65 20.90 13.19
N ARG A 79 8.33 21.86 13.81
CA ARG A 79 9.30 21.60 14.86
C ARG A 79 8.56 21.51 16.19
N TYR A 80 8.43 20.29 16.66
CA TYR A 80 7.96 20.04 18.02
C TYR A 80 9.13 20.17 19.01
N ASP A 81 8.91 20.89 20.10
CA ASP A 81 9.91 21.06 21.17
C ASP A 81 9.58 20.14 22.35
N LEU A 82 10.37 19.07 22.50
CA LEU A 82 10.18 18.13 23.62
C LEU A 82 10.50 18.76 24.98
N SER A 83 11.29 19.83 25.01
CA SER A 83 11.75 20.48 26.24
C SER A 83 10.77 21.53 26.81
N GLY A 84 9.68 21.83 26.10
CA GLY A 84 8.69 22.80 26.56
C GLY A 84 7.87 22.30 27.75
N ASP A 85 7.70 23.16 28.74
CA ASP A 85 7.01 22.84 30.00
C ASP A 85 5.49 22.68 29.80
N THR A 86 4.91 23.51 28.95
CA THR A 86 3.47 23.50 28.64
C THR A 86 3.17 22.93 27.26
N LEU A 87 1.94 22.43 27.07
CA LEU A 87 1.47 21.95 25.76
C LEU A 87 1.58 23.05 24.69
N ASN A 88 1.37 24.31 25.04
CA ASN A 88 1.44 25.39 24.06
C ASN A 88 2.88 25.69 23.64
N GLU A 89 3.84 25.66 24.55
CA GLU A 89 5.26 25.86 24.24
C GLU A 89 5.80 24.74 23.36
N ARG A 90 5.48 23.47 23.67
CA ARG A 90 5.94 22.31 22.87
C ARG A 90 5.48 22.36 21.41
N TRP A 91 4.30 22.94 21.17
CA TRP A 91 3.67 23.02 19.85
C TRP A 91 3.81 24.40 19.18
N GLN A 92 4.55 25.33 19.76
CA GLN A 92 4.63 26.72 19.30
C GLN A 92 5.17 26.88 17.86
N ASP A 93 6.10 26.00 17.47
CA ASP A 93 6.73 26.00 16.14
C ASP A 93 6.16 24.91 15.21
N VAL A 94 4.89 24.56 15.42
CA VAL A 94 4.10 23.70 14.54
C VAL A 94 2.89 24.48 14.02
N ASP A 95 2.73 24.56 12.71
CA ASP A 95 1.56 25.21 12.10
C ASP A 95 0.29 24.38 12.34
N ASP A 96 -0.79 25.04 12.75
CA ASP A 96 -2.05 24.35 13.07
C ASP A 96 -2.63 23.58 11.88
N LEU A 97 -2.46 24.06 10.64
CA LEU A 97 -2.88 23.33 9.44
C LEU A 97 -2.04 22.06 9.22
N THR A 98 -0.73 22.12 9.49
CA THR A 98 0.16 20.95 9.46
C THR A 98 -0.23 19.95 10.56
N LEU A 99 -0.58 20.44 11.76
CA LEU A 99 -1.15 19.62 12.83
C LEU A 99 -2.44 18.91 12.38
N ILE A 100 -3.39 19.63 11.79
CA ILE A 100 -4.67 19.08 11.32
C ILE A 100 -4.44 18.04 10.22
N SER A 101 -3.58 18.33 9.25
CA SER A 101 -3.23 17.41 8.16
C SER A 101 -2.58 16.14 8.72
N GLY A 102 -1.54 16.28 9.54
CA GLY A 102 -0.83 15.17 10.17
C GLY A 102 -1.75 14.31 11.04
N ALA A 103 -2.57 14.92 11.91
CA ALA A 103 -3.53 14.20 12.75
C ALA A 103 -4.60 13.45 11.92
N THR A 104 -5.04 14.03 10.80
CA THR A 104 -5.98 13.37 9.87
C THR A 104 -5.33 12.17 9.18
N ARG A 105 -4.07 12.31 8.74
CA ARG A 105 -3.29 11.22 8.11
C ARG A 105 -2.98 10.09 9.08
N LEU A 106 -2.73 10.41 10.35
CA LEU A 106 -2.57 9.44 11.43
C LEU A 106 -3.89 8.82 11.90
N GLY A 107 -5.03 9.45 11.61
CA GLY A 107 -6.35 8.91 11.99
C GLY A 107 -6.83 9.32 13.36
N LEU A 108 -6.09 10.24 13.98
CA LEU A 108 -6.43 10.85 15.26
C LEU A 108 -7.57 11.85 15.10
N LEU A 109 -7.76 12.34 13.86
CA LEU A 109 -8.83 13.24 13.47
C LEU A 109 -9.64 12.63 12.31
N ASN A 110 -10.96 12.56 12.48
CA ASN A 110 -11.85 12.17 11.40
C ASN A 110 -11.79 13.19 10.25
N ARG A 111 -11.81 12.72 9.00
CA ARG A 111 -11.72 13.58 7.81
C ARG A 111 -12.79 14.68 7.77
N LYS A 112 -14.01 14.42 8.25
CA LYS A 112 -15.08 15.44 8.33
C LYS A 112 -14.71 16.56 9.30
N ALA A 113 -14.18 16.21 10.47
CA ALA A 113 -13.69 17.20 11.44
C ALA A 113 -12.45 17.95 10.92
N GLY A 114 -11.53 17.27 10.22
CA GLY A 114 -10.40 17.91 9.54
C GLY A 114 -10.85 18.99 8.56
N LYS A 115 -11.83 18.68 7.70
CA LYS A 115 -12.40 19.67 6.78
C LYS A 115 -13.18 20.79 7.48
N ALA A 116 -13.87 20.49 8.58
CA ALA A 116 -14.50 21.53 9.40
C ALA A 116 -13.46 22.49 9.98
N LEU A 117 -12.33 22.00 10.49
CA LEU A 117 -11.25 22.85 10.98
C LEU A 117 -10.60 23.66 9.87
N GLU A 118 -10.31 23.07 8.71
CA GLU A 118 -9.82 23.84 7.55
C GLU A 118 -10.77 25.00 7.18
N MET A 119 -12.08 24.76 7.20
CA MET A 119 -13.09 25.80 6.97
C MET A 119 -13.05 26.89 8.05
N ILE A 120 -12.96 26.52 9.33
CA ILE A 120 -12.84 27.48 10.43
C ILE A 120 -11.58 28.34 10.28
N ASN A 121 -10.45 27.74 9.91
CA ASN A 121 -9.20 28.46 9.67
C ASN A 121 -9.35 29.46 8.51
N TRP A 122 -10.04 29.05 7.43
CA TRP A 122 -10.33 29.94 6.31
C TRP A 122 -11.22 31.13 6.74
N MET A 123 -12.30 30.85 7.47
CA MET A 123 -13.22 31.88 7.99
C MET A 123 -12.52 32.85 8.94
N ARG A 124 -11.68 32.37 9.85
CA ARG A 124 -10.90 33.23 10.75
C ARG A 124 -10.02 34.23 9.99
N ASN A 125 -9.46 33.81 8.86
CA ASN A 125 -8.52 34.62 8.09
C ASN A 125 -9.21 35.54 7.06
N HIS A 126 -10.43 35.21 6.59
CA HIS A 126 -11.08 35.91 5.46
C HIS A 126 -12.49 36.46 5.77
N ALA A 127 -13.16 35.95 6.79
CA ALA A 127 -14.51 36.32 7.22
C ALA A 127 -14.51 37.15 8.53
N SER A 128 -13.35 37.70 8.91
CA SER A 128 -13.20 38.54 10.10
C SER A 128 -13.70 39.96 9.85
N PRO A 129 -14.40 40.60 10.81
CA PRO A 129 -14.90 41.98 10.69
C PRO A 129 -13.82 43.05 10.41
N ALA A 130 -12.54 42.72 10.63
CA ALA A 130 -11.41 43.62 10.41
C ALA A 130 -11.08 43.86 8.93
N HIS A 131 -11.59 43.02 8.04
CA HIS A 131 -11.50 43.20 6.60
C HIS A 131 -12.94 43.41 6.10
N GLY A 132 -13.19 44.44 5.30
CA GLY A 132 -14.52 44.78 4.80
C GLY A 132 -15.08 43.78 3.78
N THR A 133 -15.16 42.51 4.16
CA THR A 133 -15.61 41.38 3.34
C THR A 133 -17.11 41.15 3.52
N ASP A 134 -17.81 40.87 2.42
CA ASP A 134 -19.25 40.56 2.40
C ASP A 134 -19.61 39.19 3.00
N SER A 135 -18.61 38.38 3.34
CA SER A 135 -18.79 37.04 3.93
C SER A 135 -18.49 37.08 5.43
N LYS A 136 -19.50 37.40 6.24
CA LYS A 136 -19.41 37.34 7.71
C LYS A 136 -19.72 35.93 8.21
N VAL A 137 -19.16 35.56 9.35
CA VAL A 137 -19.52 34.31 10.04
C VAL A 137 -20.92 34.45 10.63
N GLU A 138 -21.82 33.56 10.24
CA GLU A 138 -23.22 33.56 10.68
C GLU A 138 -23.46 32.49 11.76
N LYS A 139 -24.65 32.53 12.36
CA LYS A 139 -25.07 31.59 13.41
C LYS A 139 -25.03 30.14 12.89
N GLU A 140 -25.48 29.93 11.67
CA GLU A 140 -25.59 28.64 10.99
C GLU A 140 -24.22 28.02 10.76
N ASP A 141 -23.21 28.84 10.42
CA ASP A 141 -21.83 28.40 10.25
C ASP A 141 -21.30 27.79 11.54
N VAL A 142 -21.46 28.52 12.66
CA VAL A 142 -21.01 28.06 13.97
C VAL A 142 -21.75 26.78 14.36
N MET A 143 -23.07 26.75 14.23
CA MET A 143 -23.87 25.56 14.58
C MET A 143 -23.45 24.33 13.78
N GLY A 144 -23.30 24.46 12.46
CA GLY A 144 -22.94 23.36 11.57
C GLY A 144 -21.52 22.83 11.84
N LEU A 145 -20.54 23.72 11.94
CA LEU A 145 -19.15 23.36 12.17
C LEU A 145 -18.94 22.76 13.55
N VAL A 146 -19.57 23.32 14.59
CA VAL A 146 -19.50 22.78 15.94
C VAL A 146 -20.14 21.41 16.03
N LEU A 147 -21.28 21.18 15.37
CA LEU A 147 -21.92 19.88 15.38
C LEU A 147 -21.01 18.81 14.75
N LEU A 148 -20.33 19.15 13.65
CA LEU A 148 -19.34 18.27 13.03
C LEU A 148 -18.19 17.96 13.97
N LEU A 149 -17.62 18.98 14.64
CA LEU A 149 -16.52 18.80 15.59
C LEU A 149 -16.96 18.02 16.84
N GLN A 150 -18.15 18.27 17.36
CA GLN A 150 -18.71 17.51 18.47
C GLN A 150 -18.71 16.02 18.13
N LYS A 151 -19.36 15.65 17.02
CA LYS A 151 -19.54 14.24 16.62
C LYS A 151 -18.25 13.53 16.22
N ASN A 152 -17.27 14.27 15.70
CA ASN A 152 -16.12 13.67 15.01
C ASN A 152 -14.77 13.96 15.68
N LEU A 153 -14.72 14.84 16.68
CA LEU A 153 -13.53 15.16 17.48
C LEU A 153 -13.80 14.98 18.99
N PHE A 154 -14.80 15.65 19.55
CA PHE A 154 -14.99 15.69 21.01
C PHE A 154 -15.71 14.49 21.61
N GLU A 155 -16.61 13.82 20.87
CA GLU A 155 -17.21 12.54 21.29
C GLU A 155 -16.27 11.35 21.07
N THR A 156 -15.23 11.51 20.25
CA THR A 156 -14.25 10.46 19.97
C THR A 156 -13.31 10.28 21.17
N PRO A 157 -13.05 9.06 21.67
CA PRO A 157 -12.08 8.86 22.75
C PRO A 157 -10.67 9.29 22.34
N LEU A 158 -9.81 9.59 23.32
CA LEU A 158 -8.38 9.78 23.07
C LEU A 158 -7.75 8.44 22.62
N PRO A 159 -6.71 8.48 21.78
CA PRO A 159 -5.95 7.27 21.46
C PRO A 159 -5.34 6.70 22.75
N ASP A 160 -5.42 5.38 22.90
CA ASP A 160 -4.74 4.68 23.99
C ASP A 160 -3.24 4.58 23.66
N PRO A 161 -2.34 5.09 24.53
CA PRO A 161 -0.90 4.99 24.33
C PRO A 161 -0.41 3.55 24.07
N GLY A 162 -1.07 2.53 24.63
CA GLY A 162 -0.70 1.12 24.45
C GLY A 162 -1.11 0.51 23.10
N HIS A 163 -1.97 1.18 22.34
CA HIS A 163 -2.46 0.72 21.04
C HIS A 163 -1.82 1.45 19.86
N SER A 164 -0.83 2.32 20.10
CA SER A 164 -0.08 2.96 19.03
C SER A 164 0.88 1.98 18.36
N VAL A 165 0.99 2.09 17.04
CA VAL A 165 1.95 1.34 16.22
C VAL A 165 3.40 1.69 16.58
N SER A 166 3.62 2.84 17.25
CA SER A 166 4.95 3.25 17.72
C SER A 166 5.59 2.20 18.63
N SER A 167 4.80 1.52 19.46
CA SER A 167 5.27 0.44 20.33
C SER A 167 5.88 -0.74 19.57
N LEU A 168 5.49 -0.96 18.30
CA LEU A 168 6.09 -1.96 17.42
C LEU A 168 7.40 -1.50 16.79
N PHE A 169 7.58 -0.19 16.62
CA PHE A 169 8.66 0.35 15.79
C PHE A 169 10.01 0.29 16.48
N GLU A 170 10.05 0.67 17.75
CA GLU A 170 11.31 0.71 18.49
C GLU A 170 11.92 -0.68 18.67
N PRO A 171 11.19 -1.72 19.15
CA PRO A 171 11.73 -3.07 19.25
C PRO A 171 12.22 -3.60 17.90
N VAL A 172 11.51 -3.30 16.81
CA VAL A 172 11.90 -3.72 15.47
C VAL A 172 13.19 -3.04 15.02
N ARG A 173 13.43 -1.77 15.38
CA ARG A 173 14.65 -1.05 14.97
C ARG A 173 15.89 -1.49 15.72
N THR A 174 15.79 -1.60 17.04
CA THR A 174 16.97 -1.56 17.92
C THR A 174 17.30 -2.87 18.59
N THR A 175 16.34 -3.80 18.67
CA THR A 175 16.50 -5.04 19.45
C THR A 175 16.53 -6.24 18.53
N THR A 176 17.48 -7.16 18.73
CA THR A 176 17.41 -8.48 18.08
C THR A 176 16.30 -9.30 18.74
N LEU A 177 15.20 -9.52 18.01
CA LEU A 177 14.01 -10.16 18.58
C LEU A 177 14.18 -11.68 18.69
N SER A 178 13.80 -12.25 19.83
CA SER A 178 13.65 -13.70 19.99
C SER A 178 12.41 -14.21 19.25
N LYS A 179 12.31 -15.53 19.04
CA LYS A 179 11.14 -16.14 18.40
C LYS A 179 9.84 -15.81 19.12
N ASP A 180 9.84 -15.89 20.45
CA ASP A 180 8.65 -15.60 21.27
C ASP A 180 8.25 -14.12 21.17
N GLN A 181 9.22 -13.21 21.08
CA GLN A 181 8.96 -11.78 20.87
C GLN A 181 8.38 -11.52 19.48
N VAL A 182 8.90 -12.18 18.44
CA VAL A 182 8.36 -12.09 17.08
C VAL A 182 6.91 -12.58 17.04
N ASP A 183 6.60 -13.68 17.72
CA ASP A 183 5.25 -14.23 17.78
C ASP A 183 4.28 -13.29 18.51
N LEU A 184 4.70 -12.69 19.63
CA LEU A 184 3.91 -11.66 20.33
C LEU A 184 3.61 -10.44 19.45
N LEU A 185 4.63 -9.92 18.76
CA LEU A 185 4.48 -8.77 17.87
C LEU A 185 3.61 -9.11 16.65
N ARG A 186 3.64 -10.37 16.18
CA ARG A 186 2.75 -10.85 15.12
C ARG A 186 1.28 -10.78 15.54
N ASP A 187 0.97 -11.18 16.77
CA ASP A 187 -0.40 -11.09 17.29
C ASP A 187 -0.83 -9.63 17.49
N GLN A 188 0.08 -8.75 17.90
CA GLN A 188 -0.20 -7.31 17.92
C GLN A 188 -0.48 -6.76 16.52
N VAL A 189 0.28 -7.17 15.49
CA VAL A 189 0.03 -6.80 14.08
C VAL A 189 -1.36 -7.26 13.63
N ARG A 190 -1.85 -8.42 14.09
CA ARG A 190 -3.21 -8.92 13.80
C ARG A 190 -4.31 -8.08 14.44
N GLY A 191 -4.03 -7.42 15.56
CA GLY A 191 -4.95 -6.51 16.25
C GLY A 191 -5.02 -5.08 15.68
N LEU A 192 -4.07 -4.68 14.81
CA LEU A 192 -4.02 -3.31 14.29
C LEU A 192 -5.28 -2.93 13.49
N ARG A 193 -5.72 -1.68 13.62
CA ARG A 193 -6.73 -1.09 12.73
C ARG A 193 -6.13 -0.84 11.35
N GLN A 194 -6.97 -0.67 10.32
CA GLN A 194 -6.47 -0.51 8.93
C GLN A 194 -5.54 0.69 8.74
N GLN A 195 -5.78 1.78 9.47
CA GLN A 195 -4.94 2.98 9.41
C GLN A 195 -3.56 2.75 10.03
N ASP A 196 -3.55 2.09 11.18
CA ASP A 196 -2.35 1.69 11.92
C ASP A 196 -1.53 0.68 11.09
N LEU A 197 -2.21 -0.25 10.43
CA LEU A 197 -1.61 -1.21 9.52
C LEU A 197 -0.92 -0.52 8.33
N ARG A 198 -1.52 0.53 7.77
CA ARG A 198 -0.89 1.34 6.69
C ARG A 198 0.42 1.98 7.16
N ILE A 199 0.45 2.51 8.36
CA ILE A 199 1.66 3.12 8.95
C ILE A 199 2.71 2.03 9.20
N CYS A 200 2.30 0.89 9.76
CA CYS A 200 3.16 -0.28 9.96
C CYS A 200 3.75 -0.81 8.65
N PHE A 201 2.93 -0.89 7.59
CA PHE A 201 3.35 -1.33 6.26
C PHE A 201 4.43 -0.42 5.68
N GLY A 202 4.22 0.90 5.74
CA GLY A 202 5.22 1.87 5.28
C GLY A 202 6.54 1.75 6.03
N PHE A 203 6.47 1.65 7.36
CA PHE A 203 7.64 1.45 8.21
C PHE A 203 8.40 0.16 7.87
N MET A 204 7.72 -0.99 7.76
CA MET A 204 8.35 -2.26 7.41
C MET A 204 8.96 -2.23 6.01
N LEU A 205 8.29 -1.58 5.05
CA LEU A 205 8.81 -1.40 3.71
C LEU A 205 10.10 -0.57 3.70
N ASP A 206 10.15 0.50 4.48
CA ASP A 206 11.33 1.36 4.61
C ASP A 206 12.49 0.62 5.27
N MET A 207 12.26 -0.10 6.38
CA MET A 207 13.30 -0.89 7.04
C MET A 207 13.85 -2.00 6.16
N LEU A 208 13.00 -2.68 5.38
CA LEU A 208 13.41 -3.67 4.40
C LEU A 208 14.34 -3.06 3.33
N CYS A 209 14.01 -1.87 2.83
CA CYS A 209 14.80 -1.19 1.80
C CYS A 209 16.14 -0.72 2.37
N LEU A 210 16.16 -0.09 3.54
CA LEU A 210 17.37 0.41 4.21
C LEU A 210 18.37 -0.71 4.48
N GLY A 211 17.90 -1.87 4.96
CA GLY A 211 18.73 -3.06 5.12
C GLY A 211 19.68 -3.07 6.33
N ASN A 212 19.44 -2.19 7.30
CA ASN A 212 20.28 -2.12 8.51
C ASN A 212 19.87 -3.20 9.53
N GLU A 213 20.85 -3.88 10.13
CA GLU A 213 20.60 -4.83 11.23
C GLU A 213 20.51 -4.11 12.59
N PRO A 214 19.72 -4.61 13.56
CA PRO A 214 18.90 -5.84 13.53
C PRO A 214 17.55 -5.70 12.81
N ALA A 215 17.24 -4.49 12.34
CA ALA A 215 15.91 -4.18 11.84
C ALA A 215 15.52 -4.94 10.58
N LEU A 216 16.46 -5.21 9.68
CA LEU A 216 16.23 -6.03 8.50
C LEU A 216 15.74 -7.43 8.88
N GLN A 217 16.44 -8.10 9.80
CA GLN A 217 16.07 -9.45 10.23
C GLN A 217 14.69 -9.50 10.91
N ASN A 218 14.41 -8.52 11.77
CA ASN A 218 13.10 -8.37 12.40
C ASN A 218 12.00 -8.15 11.37
N THR A 219 12.24 -7.26 10.40
CA THR A 219 11.31 -6.93 9.33
C THR A 219 11.01 -8.16 8.47
N LYS A 220 12.02 -8.94 8.07
CA LYS A 220 11.82 -10.19 7.30
C LYS A 220 10.90 -11.18 8.03
N SER A 221 10.90 -11.17 9.35
CA SER A 221 10.10 -12.07 10.18
C SER A 221 8.66 -11.59 10.39
N LEU A 222 8.43 -10.27 10.45
CA LEU A 222 7.14 -9.65 10.78
C LEU A 222 6.36 -9.15 9.55
N PHE A 223 7.05 -8.68 8.52
CA PHE A 223 6.43 -8.06 7.36
C PHE A 223 5.47 -8.99 6.59
N PRO A 224 5.69 -10.32 6.50
CA PRO A 224 4.69 -11.23 5.92
C PRO A 224 3.32 -11.14 6.61
N SER A 225 3.28 -11.00 7.94
CA SER A 225 2.02 -10.89 8.70
C SER A 225 1.33 -9.55 8.51
N VAL A 226 2.09 -8.48 8.28
CA VAL A 226 1.54 -7.17 7.88
C VAL A 226 1.00 -7.26 6.44
N TRP A 227 1.70 -7.96 5.54
CA TRP A 227 1.31 -8.14 4.14
C TRP A 227 -0.01 -8.89 3.97
N GLU A 228 -0.24 -9.93 4.79
CA GLU A 228 -1.49 -10.71 4.77
C GLU A 228 -2.74 -9.86 5.03
N ARG A 229 -2.63 -8.84 5.90
CA ARG A 229 -3.74 -7.93 6.23
C ARG A 229 -3.79 -6.70 5.34
N ALA A 230 -2.73 -6.43 4.58
CA ALA A 230 -2.61 -5.23 3.78
C ALA A 230 -3.65 -5.20 2.65
N THR A 231 -4.20 -4.01 2.38
CA THR A 231 -5.08 -3.80 1.22
C THR A 231 -4.29 -3.89 -0.08
N GLU A 232 -5.00 -4.14 -1.19
CA GLU A 232 -4.40 -4.21 -2.52
C GLU A 232 -3.63 -2.92 -2.88
N ASP A 233 -4.11 -1.74 -2.43
CA ASP A 233 -3.43 -0.46 -2.65
C ASP A 233 -2.11 -0.34 -1.89
N LEU A 234 -2.01 -0.90 -0.68
CA LEU A 234 -0.75 -0.95 0.06
C LEU A 234 0.25 -1.89 -0.65
N LYS A 235 -0.21 -3.06 -1.11
CA LYS A 235 0.63 -4.00 -1.86
C LYS A 235 1.15 -3.38 -3.17
N LYS A 236 0.31 -2.63 -3.89
CA LYS A 236 0.72 -1.82 -5.06
C LYS A 236 1.77 -0.78 -4.71
N THR A 237 1.71 -0.18 -3.53
CA THR A 237 2.72 0.80 -3.08
C THR A 237 4.12 0.17 -3.01
N ALA A 238 4.24 -1.09 -2.55
CA ALA A 238 5.51 -1.81 -2.59
C ALA A 238 6.00 -2.05 -4.04
N GLY A 239 5.10 -2.40 -4.96
CA GLY A 239 5.44 -2.54 -6.38
C GLY A 239 5.89 -1.23 -7.04
N ILE A 240 5.27 -0.11 -6.69
CA ILE A 240 5.66 1.24 -7.14
C ILE A 240 7.04 1.60 -6.59
N LYS A 241 7.30 1.36 -5.30
CA LYS A 241 8.61 1.61 -4.68
C LYS A 241 9.71 0.81 -5.38
N TYR A 242 9.46 -0.47 -5.69
CA TYR A 242 10.38 -1.30 -6.47
C TYR A 242 10.67 -0.69 -7.86
N HIS A 243 9.63 -0.24 -8.56
CA HIS A 243 9.78 0.41 -9.86
C HIS A 243 10.61 1.69 -9.75
N GLN A 244 10.33 2.55 -8.78
CA GLN A 244 11.03 3.83 -8.55
C GLN A 244 12.52 3.62 -8.29
N ILE A 245 12.88 2.73 -7.35
CA ILE A 245 14.29 2.40 -7.06
C ILE A 245 15.04 1.95 -8.32
N ARG A 246 14.34 1.28 -9.23
CA ARG A 246 14.93 0.76 -10.46
C ARG A 246 15.13 1.83 -11.54
N ILE A 247 14.22 2.79 -11.69
CA ILE A 247 14.26 3.77 -12.79
C ILE A 247 14.95 5.08 -12.40
N THR A 248 14.95 5.43 -11.12
CA THR A 248 15.45 6.71 -10.63
C THR A 248 16.76 6.50 -9.89
N PRO A 249 17.91 6.91 -10.47
CA PRO A 249 19.18 6.87 -9.77
C PRO A 249 19.13 7.68 -8.47
N GLY A 250 19.70 7.15 -7.39
CA GLY A 250 19.77 7.84 -6.10
C GLY A 250 18.54 7.69 -5.20
N THR A 251 17.49 6.98 -5.62
CA THR A 251 16.30 6.68 -4.77
C THR A 251 16.53 5.53 -3.80
N ASP A 252 17.60 4.76 -3.97
CA ASP A 252 18.00 3.75 -2.99
C ASP A 252 18.82 4.42 -1.88
N ASP A 253 18.20 4.61 -0.72
CA ASP A 253 18.81 5.23 0.45
C ASP A 253 19.69 4.24 1.25
N SER A 254 19.73 2.97 0.86
CA SER A 254 20.62 2.00 1.52
C SER A 254 22.09 2.29 1.25
N LEU A 255 22.93 1.93 2.23
CA LEU A 255 24.39 2.06 2.13
C LEU A 255 24.96 1.16 1.05
N ASP A 256 24.40 -0.04 0.90
CA ASP A 256 24.86 -1.08 -0.03
C ASP A 256 24.20 -1.02 -1.41
N LYS A 257 23.23 -0.12 -1.62
CA LYS A 257 22.39 -0.05 -2.83
C LYS A 257 21.69 -1.39 -3.14
N GLY A 258 21.41 -2.15 -2.09
CA GLY A 258 20.79 -3.48 -2.13
C GLY A 258 19.27 -3.46 -1.94
N GLY A 259 18.66 -2.29 -1.73
CA GLY A 259 17.25 -2.16 -1.38
C GLY A 259 16.33 -2.77 -2.44
N ARG A 260 16.71 -2.63 -3.72
CA ARG A 260 15.99 -3.26 -4.85
C ARG A 260 15.91 -4.79 -4.72
N VAL A 261 17.02 -5.43 -4.39
CA VAL A 261 17.13 -6.90 -4.34
C VAL A 261 16.33 -7.42 -3.15
N ARG A 262 16.49 -6.80 -1.97
CA ARG A 262 15.72 -7.14 -0.78
C ARG A 262 14.21 -7.03 -0.99
N LEU A 263 13.76 -5.97 -1.65
CA LEU A 263 12.35 -5.78 -1.96
C LEU A 263 11.84 -6.82 -2.97
N LEU A 264 12.64 -7.15 -3.99
CA LEU A 264 12.27 -8.21 -4.94
C LEU A 264 12.15 -9.57 -4.25
N ASP A 265 13.13 -9.93 -3.42
CA ASP A 265 13.14 -11.20 -2.68
C ASP A 265 11.91 -11.33 -1.77
N PHE A 266 11.57 -10.24 -1.07
CA PHE A 266 10.36 -10.19 -0.27
C PHE A 266 9.10 -10.36 -1.13
N LEU A 267 8.99 -9.64 -2.26
CA LEU A 267 7.85 -9.78 -3.16
C LEU A 267 7.72 -11.20 -3.74
N ILE A 268 8.83 -11.91 -3.96
CA ILE A 268 8.80 -13.33 -4.35
C ILE A 268 8.26 -14.17 -3.19
N GLN A 269 8.78 -13.99 -1.98
CA GLN A 269 8.38 -14.74 -0.78
C GLN A 269 6.87 -14.63 -0.50
N VAL A 270 6.27 -13.46 -0.71
CA VAL A 270 4.85 -13.19 -0.42
C VAL A 270 3.92 -13.31 -1.64
N ASN A 271 4.40 -13.88 -2.76
CA ASN A 271 3.68 -13.95 -4.04
C ASN A 271 3.16 -12.58 -4.54
N GLY A 272 3.92 -11.52 -4.28
CA GLY A 272 3.59 -10.11 -4.55
C GLY A 272 4.05 -9.56 -5.90
N ILE A 273 4.66 -10.37 -6.77
CA ILE A 273 5.18 -9.92 -8.08
C ILE A 273 4.09 -9.27 -8.96
N GLN A 274 2.84 -9.71 -8.85
CA GLN A 274 1.70 -9.13 -9.59
C GLN A 274 1.43 -7.65 -9.27
N TYR A 275 1.91 -7.13 -8.13
CA TYR A 275 1.74 -5.72 -7.75
C TYR A 275 2.79 -4.80 -8.37
N ILE A 276 3.86 -5.36 -8.97
CA ILE A 276 4.87 -4.59 -9.70
C ILE A 276 4.24 -4.07 -11.01
N PRO A 277 4.43 -2.79 -11.36
CA PRO A 277 3.96 -2.24 -12.63
C PRO A 277 4.42 -3.06 -13.85
N ASP A 278 3.54 -3.20 -14.84
CA ASP A 278 3.73 -4.09 -16.00
C ASP A 278 5.07 -3.89 -16.73
N ALA A 279 5.50 -2.64 -16.94
CA ALA A 279 6.77 -2.35 -17.59
C ALA A 279 7.98 -2.88 -16.80
N ALA A 280 7.97 -2.73 -15.48
CA ALA A 280 9.04 -3.25 -14.62
C ALA A 280 8.98 -4.78 -14.56
N ARG A 281 7.79 -5.34 -14.40
CA ARG A 281 7.54 -6.79 -14.35
C ARG A 281 7.95 -7.47 -15.66
N ALA A 282 7.71 -6.85 -16.80
CA ALA A 282 8.06 -7.40 -18.10
C ALA A 282 9.56 -7.62 -18.27
N VAL A 283 10.39 -6.74 -17.71
CA VAL A 283 11.85 -6.94 -17.79
C VAL A 283 12.31 -8.11 -16.92
N LEU A 284 11.68 -8.34 -15.77
CA LEU A 284 11.97 -9.53 -14.96
C LEU A 284 11.66 -10.81 -15.75
N PHE A 285 10.47 -10.88 -16.34
CA PHE A 285 10.06 -12.02 -17.14
C PHE A 285 10.91 -12.20 -18.41
N ARG A 286 11.24 -11.13 -19.13
CA ARG A 286 12.16 -11.19 -20.28
C ARG A 286 13.53 -11.73 -19.89
N HIS A 287 14.06 -11.30 -18.76
CA HIS A 287 15.35 -11.78 -18.29
C HIS A 287 15.29 -13.29 -17.96
N ALA A 288 14.26 -13.72 -17.23
CA ALA A 288 14.06 -15.12 -16.89
C ALA A 288 13.82 -16.00 -18.14
N ALA A 289 13.02 -15.52 -19.10
CA ALA A 289 12.78 -16.18 -20.38
C ALA A 289 14.09 -16.34 -21.19
N LYS A 290 14.95 -15.31 -21.24
CA LYS A 290 16.26 -15.40 -21.88
C LYS A 290 17.17 -16.44 -21.23
N GLN A 291 17.13 -16.59 -19.90
CA GLN A 291 17.87 -17.66 -19.22
C GLN A 291 17.30 -19.04 -19.55
N LEU A 292 15.97 -19.16 -19.64
CA LEU A 292 15.30 -20.39 -20.04
C LEU A 292 15.66 -20.79 -21.48
N ALA A 293 15.63 -19.84 -22.41
CA ALA A 293 16.06 -20.01 -23.80
C ALA A 293 17.50 -20.52 -23.86
N LYS A 294 18.43 -19.81 -23.20
CA LYS A 294 19.85 -20.20 -23.14
C LYS A 294 20.02 -21.61 -22.59
N ALA A 295 19.29 -21.97 -21.53
CA ALA A 295 19.36 -23.29 -20.95
C ALA A 295 18.82 -24.37 -21.90
N LYS A 296 17.70 -24.11 -22.58
CA LYS A 296 17.08 -24.99 -23.57
C LYS A 296 18.00 -25.26 -24.77
N ASP A 297 18.75 -24.25 -25.20
CA ASP A 297 19.65 -24.35 -26.36
C ASP A 297 21.03 -24.93 -25.99
N THR A 298 21.30 -25.14 -24.71
CA THR A 298 22.56 -25.73 -24.24
C THR A 298 22.52 -27.26 -24.37
N SER A 299 23.54 -27.84 -25.02
CA SER A 299 23.73 -29.30 -25.08
C SER A 299 23.77 -29.91 -23.69
N TYR A 300 22.98 -30.97 -23.46
CA TYR A 300 22.81 -31.61 -22.14
C TYR A 300 22.33 -30.66 -21.02
N GLY A 301 21.60 -29.59 -21.39
CA GLY A 301 21.17 -28.51 -20.50
C GLY A 301 19.98 -28.77 -19.58
N TRP A 302 19.47 -29.99 -19.45
CA TRP A 302 18.23 -30.26 -18.69
C TRP A 302 18.26 -29.79 -17.23
N SER A 303 19.39 -29.92 -16.54
CA SER A 303 19.54 -29.39 -15.17
C SER A 303 19.44 -27.85 -15.13
N SER A 304 20.06 -27.19 -16.11
CA SER A 304 19.98 -25.74 -16.29
C SER A 304 18.56 -25.29 -16.64
N GLU A 305 17.85 -26.07 -17.46
CA GLU A 305 16.47 -25.82 -17.86
C GLU A 305 15.51 -25.89 -16.66
N VAL A 306 15.68 -26.91 -15.80
CA VAL A 306 14.95 -27.05 -14.53
C VAL A 306 15.21 -25.85 -13.61
N THR A 307 16.48 -25.42 -13.49
CA THR A 307 16.85 -24.26 -12.68
C THR A 307 16.25 -22.96 -13.21
N ALA A 308 16.29 -22.76 -14.53
CA ALA A 308 15.69 -21.58 -15.17
C ALA A 308 14.15 -21.57 -15.03
N ALA A 309 13.50 -22.73 -15.19
CA ALA A 309 12.07 -22.87 -14.98
C ALA A 309 11.65 -22.66 -13.52
N ALA A 310 12.46 -23.09 -12.55
CA ALA A 310 12.24 -22.80 -11.14
C ALA A 310 12.27 -21.29 -10.86
N THR A 311 13.24 -20.58 -11.45
CA THR A 311 13.31 -19.10 -11.38
C THR A 311 12.07 -18.45 -11.97
N LEU A 312 11.61 -18.90 -13.15
CA LEU A 312 10.39 -18.37 -13.76
C LEU A 312 9.16 -18.63 -12.87
N LYS A 313 9.03 -19.83 -12.32
CA LYS A 313 7.96 -20.22 -11.38
C LYS A 313 7.94 -19.34 -10.13
N GLN A 314 9.09 -18.94 -9.59
CA GLN A 314 9.17 -18.02 -8.46
C GLN A 314 8.58 -16.63 -8.76
N LEU A 315 8.66 -16.16 -10.02
CA LEU A 315 8.03 -14.90 -10.42
C LEU A 315 6.49 -15.00 -10.50
N GLY A 316 5.96 -16.22 -10.60
CA GLY A 316 4.54 -16.51 -10.70
C GLY A 316 3.96 -16.37 -12.12
N PRO A 317 2.69 -16.75 -12.31
CA PRO A 317 2.07 -16.86 -13.64
C PRO A 317 1.60 -15.51 -14.23
N SER A 318 1.70 -14.41 -13.48
CA SER A 318 1.17 -13.08 -13.85
C SER A 318 2.06 -12.34 -14.86
N VAL A 319 2.28 -12.95 -16.03
CA VAL A 319 3.10 -12.39 -17.13
C VAL A 319 2.40 -11.18 -17.76
N PRO A 320 3.06 -10.00 -17.87
CA PRO A 320 2.51 -8.84 -18.57
C PRO A 320 2.23 -9.09 -20.05
N SER A 321 1.16 -8.50 -20.58
CA SER A 321 0.76 -8.63 -21.99
C SER A 321 1.87 -8.19 -22.96
N ILE A 322 2.58 -7.11 -22.62
CA ILE A 322 3.67 -6.52 -23.45
C ILE A 322 4.88 -7.43 -23.67
N CYS A 323 5.02 -8.53 -22.93
CA CYS A 323 6.07 -9.52 -23.10
C CYS A 323 5.52 -10.95 -23.14
N PHE A 324 4.20 -11.12 -23.35
CA PHE A 324 3.56 -12.42 -23.26
C PHE A 324 4.16 -13.42 -24.26
N GLU A 325 4.21 -13.06 -25.55
CA GLU A 325 4.75 -13.95 -26.58
C GLU A 325 6.25 -14.25 -26.36
N GLU A 326 7.06 -13.25 -26.00
CA GLU A 326 8.49 -13.42 -25.71
C GLU A 326 8.76 -14.43 -24.59
N VAL A 327 7.86 -14.53 -23.62
CA VAL A 327 8.01 -15.45 -22.48
C VAL A 327 7.41 -16.81 -22.81
N TYR A 328 6.20 -16.83 -23.36
CA TYR A 328 5.49 -18.08 -23.63
C TYR A 328 6.11 -18.88 -24.77
N GLN A 329 6.84 -18.26 -25.71
CA GLN A 329 7.56 -19.03 -26.73
C GLN A 329 8.63 -19.94 -26.11
N GLU A 330 9.32 -19.47 -25.05
CA GLU A 330 10.36 -20.26 -24.38
C GLU A 330 9.74 -21.30 -23.45
N ILE A 331 8.60 -20.98 -22.82
CA ILE A 331 7.82 -21.97 -22.07
C ILE A 331 7.37 -23.09 -23.00
N LEU A 332 6.85 -22.77 -24.18
CA LEU A 332 6.41 -23.74 -25.17
C LEU A 332 7.57 -24.56 -25.76
N ALA A 333 8.73 -23.94 -25.99
CA ALA A 333 9.91 -24.66 -26.46
C ALA A 333 10.35 -25.74 -25.46
N VAL A 334 10.38 -25.39 -24.17
CA VAL A 334 10.63 -26.35 -23.07
C VAL A 334 9.52 -27.40 -22.99
N TRP A 335 8.27 -26.98 -23.13
CA TRP A 335 7.11 -27.87 -23.07
C TRP A 335 7.14 -28.93 -24.17
N CYS A 336 7.40 -28.55 -25.42
CA CYS A 336 7.45 -29.52 -26.50
C CYS A 336 8.66 -30.46 -26.36
N GLY A 337 9.75 -29.96 -25.76
CA GLY A 337 10.98 -30.71 -25.60
C GLY A 337 11.64 -30.97 -26.95
N ASN A 338 12.39 -32.06 -27.06
CA ASN A 338 13.13 -32.42 -28.27
C ASN A 338 13.08 -33.95 -28.50
N TYR A 339 13.95 -34.42 -29.41
CA TYR A 339 14.08 -35.84 -29.81
C TYR A 339 14.25 -36.79 -28.62
N TRP A 340 15.12 -36.37 -27.69
CA TRP A 340 15.54 -37.16 -26.56
C TRP A 340 14.47 -37.21 -25.48
N GLY A 341 13.64 -36.18 -25.37
CA GLY A 341 12.60 -36.13 -24.36
C GLY A 341 12.18 -34.71 -24.02
N GLN A 342 11.63 -34.56 -22.82
CA GLN A 342 11.24 -33.30 -22.22
C GLN A 342 11.88 -33.28 -20.83
N SER A 343 12.53 -32.19 -20.46
CA SER A 343 13.14 -32.09 -19.12
C SER A 343 12.05 -31.97 -18.05
N GLY A 344 12.38 -32.24 -16.79
CA GLY A 344 11.44 -32.02 -15.66
C GLY A 344 10.99 -30.57 -15.47
N ALA A 345 11.53 -29.61 -16.23
CA ALA A 345 11.14 -28.21 -16.21
C ALA A 345 9.67 -28.00 -16.58
N TYR A 346 9.08 -28.85 -17.44
CA TYR A 346 7.69 -28.71 -17.85
C TYR A 346 6.71 -28.69 -16.68
N ALA A 347 6.94 -29.54 -15.68
CA ALA A 347 6.08 -29.65 -14.49
C ALA A 347 6.14 -28.38 -13.63
N LEU A 348 7.28 -27.67 -13.63
CA LEU A 348 7.41 -26.37 -12.97
C LEU A 348 6.65 -25.27 -13.73
N LEU A 349 6.62 -25.38 -15.06
CA LEU A 349 5.97 -24.41 -15.95
C LEU A 349 4.46 -24.64 -16.11
N GLN A 350 3.94 -25.81 -15.72
CA GLN A 350 2.50 -26.15 -15.73
C GLN A 350 1.62 -25.03 -15.17
N THR A 351 2.05 -24.39 -14.06
CA THR A 351 1.26 -23.31 -13.43
C THR A 351 1.03 -22.10 -14.33
N PHE A 352 1.88 -21.86 -15.34
CA PHE A 352 1.70 -20.80 -16.32
C PHE A 352 0.57 -21.15 -17.28
N ILE A 353 0.55 -22.40 -17.75
CA ILE A 353 -0.48 -22.92 -18.65
C ILE A 353 -1.83 -22.98 -17.95
N ASP A 354 -1.89 -23.48 -16.72
CA ASP A 354 -3.14 -23.66 -15.97
C ASP A 354 -3.85 -22.33 -15.69
N ARG A 355 -3.09 -21.24 -15.53
CA ARG A 355 -3.62 -19.92 -15.15
C ARG A 355 -3.99 -19.01 -16.33
N LEU A 356 -3.85 -19.49 -17.57
CA LEU A 356 -4.22 -18.72 -18.76
C LEU A 356 -5.72 -18.43 -18.82
N ASN A 357 -6.07 -17.20 -19.18
CA ASN A 357 -7.43 -16.84 -19.56
C ASN A 357 -7.71 -17.16 -21.04
N THR A 358 -8.98 -17.07 -21.46
CA THR A 358 -9.41 -17.41 -22.83
C THR A 358 -8.64 -16.68 -23.92
N ASP A 359 -8.36 -15.38 -23.76
CA ASP A 359 -7.63 -14.61 -24.77
C ASP A 359 -6.16 -15.02 -24.86
N GLN A 360 -5.52 -15.26 -23.71
CA GLN A 360 -4.16 -15.77 -23.66
C GLN A 360 -4.04 -17.18 -24.25
N ILE A 361 -5.04 -18.04 -24.05
CA ILE A 361 -5.10 -19.37 -24.68
C ILE A 361 -5.12 -19.23 -26.21
N ARG A 362 -5.92 -18.31 -26.76
CA ARG A 362 -5.98 -18.07 -28.20
C ARG A 362 -4.65 -17.57 -28.76
N ILE A 363 -4.02 -16.61 -28.07
CA ILE A 363 -2.70 -16.10 -28.46
C ILE A 363 -1.70 -17.25 -28.46
N LEU A 364 -1.61 -18.02 -27.37
CA LEU A 364 -0.73 -19.19 -27.23
C LEU A 364 -0.98 -20.22 -28.34
N ALA A 365 -2.24 -20.57 -28.62
CA ALA A 365 -2.58 -21.50 -29.69
C ALA A 365 -2.13 -20.99 -31.07
N SER A 366 -2.24 -19.68 -31.32
CA SER A 366 -1.76 -19.07 -32.56
C SER A 366 -0.23 -19.13 -32.70
N MET A 367 0.52 -19.17 -31.59
CA MET A 367 1.99 -19.23 -31.61
C MET A 367 2.51 -20.52 -32.24
N PHE A 368 1.82 -21.65 -32.08
CA PHE A 368 2.16 -22.91 -32.77
C PHE A 368 2.21 -22.79 -34.30
N ARG A 369 1.50 -21.80 -34.86
CA ARG A 369 1.46 -21.54 -36.31
C ARG A 369 2.30 -20.36 -36.75
N ARG A 370 2.41 -19.32 -35.91
CA ARG A 370 2.96 -18.02 -36.30
C ARG A 370 4.35 -17.73 -35.71
N ASN A 371 4.67 -18.29 -34.56
CA ASN A 371 5.92 -18.00 -33.87
C ASN A 371 7.03 -18.95 -34.35
N GLU A 372 8.07 -18.40 -34.95
CA GLU A 372 9.19 -19.18 -35.52
C GLU A 372 9.88 -20.04 -34.45
N ARG A 373 10.16 -19.47 -33.28
CA ARG A 373 10.82 -20.17 -32.17
C ARG A 373 10.06 -21.43 -31.72
N VAL A 374 8.73 -21.35 -31.64
CA VAL A 374 7.88 -22.51 -31.30
C VAL A 374 7.90 -23.55 -32.42
N ARG A 375 7.83 -23.12 -33.68
CA ARG A 375 7.79 -24.01 -34.84
C ARG A 375 9.07 -24.80 -35.04
N ASP A 376 10.22 -24.21 -34.72
CA ASP A 376 11.52 -24.87 -34.83
C ASP A 376 11.64 -26.11 -33.93
N GLU A 377 10.89 -26.17 -32.83
CA GLU A 377 10.87 -27.34 -31.93
C GLU A 377 9.96 -28.47 -32.44
N LEU A 378 9.11 -28.18 -33.43
CA LEU A 378 8.02 -29.06 -33.86
C LEU A 378 8.37 -29.85 -35.13
N HIS A 379 9.64 -30.03 -35.47
CA HIS A 379 10.03 -30.86 -36.62
C HIS A 379 9.91 -32.37 -36.35
N GLN A 380 9.85 -32.78 -35.09
CA GLN A 380 9.94 -34.18 -34.69
C GLN A 380 8.63 -34.70 -34.08
N THR A 381 8.39 -36.00 -34.21
CA THR A 381 7.12 -36.64 -33.82
C THR A 381 6.78 -36.46 -32.34
N LYS A 382 7.78 -36.57 -31.43
CA LYS A 382 7.55 -36.45 -29.98
C LYS A 382 7.14 -35.01 -29.57
N PRO A 383 7.91 -33.96 -29.91
CA PRO A 383 7.47 -32.57 -29.70
C PRO A 383 6.10 -32.24 -30.30
N LYS A 384 5.83 -32.67 -31.54
CA LYS A 384 4.51 -32.48 -32.18
C LYS A 384 3.38 -33.09 -31.35
N ALA A 385 3.53 -34.35 -30.93
CA ALA A 385 2.52 -35.04 -30.13
C ALA A 385 2.21 -34.31 -28.81
N ARG A 386 3.24 -33.81 -28.11
CA ARG A 386 3.07 -33.01 -26.88
C ARG A 386 2.42 -31.65 -27.14
N GLY A 387 2.75 -31.01 -28.27
CA GLY A 387 2.11 -29.77 -28.70
C GLY A 387 0.61 -29.97 -28.96
N ILE A 388 0.24 -31.04 -29.65
CA ILE A 388 -1.17 -31.43 -29.91
C ILE A 388 -1.89 -31.76 -28.59
N GLU A 389 -1.27 -32.51 -27.69
CA GLU A 389 -1.81 -32.82 -26.36
C GLU A 389 -2.11 -31.55 -25.55
N LEU A 390 -1.17 -30.59 -25.55
CA LEU A 390 -1.36 -29.29 -24.90
C LEU A 390 -2.53 -28.54 -25.53
N LEU A 391 -2.60 -28.45 -26.86
CA LEU A 391 -3.68 -27.75 -27.55
C LEU A 391 -5.05 -28.39 -27.30
N ASN A 392 -5.14 -29.72 -27.26
CA ASN A 392 -6.37 -30.43 -26.90
C ASN A 392 -6.80 -30.09 -25.46
N THR A 393 -5.86 -30.08 -24.52
CA THR A 393 -6.15 -29.68 -23.13
C THR A 393 -6.65 -28.24 -23.04
N LEU A 394 -6.09 -27.33 -23.84
CA LEU A 394 -6.50 -25.93 -23.88
C LEU A 394 -7.83 -25.72 -24.60
N ARG A 395 -8.11 -26.53 -25.62
CA ARG A 395 -9.38 -26.54 -26.36
C ARG A 395 -10.56 -26.76 -25.42
N ASP A 396 -10.45 -27.71 -24.49
CA ASP A 396 -11.51 -28.04 -23.53
C ASP A 396 -11.81 -26.91 -22.53
N ARG A 397 -10.92 -25.92 -22.42
CA ARG A 397 -11.07 -24.74 -21.56
C ARG A 397 -11.76 -23.57 -22.25
N VAL A 398 -12.11 -23.71 -23.53
CA VAL A 398 -12.69 -22.63 -24.34
C VAL A 398 -14.06 -23.05 -24.88
N THR A 399 -15.04 -22.16 -24.75
CA THR A 399 -16.44 -22.47 -25.10
C THR A 399 -16.93 -21.78 -26.37
N ILE A 400 -16.36 -20.62 -26.70
CA ILE A 400 -16.79 -19.82 -27.87
C ILE A 400 -16.35 -20.53 -29.15
N ALA A 401 -17.31 -20.80 -30.04
CA ALA A 401 -17.09 -21.58 -31.27
C ALA A 401 -15.97 -21.01 -32.17
N SER A 402 -15.86 -19.69 -32.30
CA SER A 402 -14.77 -19.06 -33.06
C SER A 402 -13.40 -19.36 -32.45
N HIS A 403 -13.29 -19.32 -31.11
CA HIS A 403 -12.04 -19.60 -30.41
C HIS A 403 -11.68 -21.09 -30.45
N VAL A 404 -12.67 -21.98 -30.32
CA VAL A 404 -12.49 -23.42 -30.52
C VAL A 404 -11.98 -23.69 -31.94
N SER A 405 -12.57 -23.05 -32.95
CA SER A 405 -12.13 -23.18 -34.34
C SER A 405 -10.69 -22.68 -34.55
N GLU A 406 -10.26 -21.61 -33.87
CA GLU A 406 -8.87 -21.13 -33.94
C GLU A 406 -7.88 -22.19 -33.41
N ILE A 407 -8.21 -22.84 -32.29
CA ILE A 407 -7.40 -23.91 -31.69
C ILE A 407 -7.42 -25.17 -32.57
N ASP A 408 -8.59 -25.56 -33.09
CA ASP A 408 -8.73 -26.70 -34.01
C ASP A 408 -7.91 -26.50 -35.29
N THR A 409 -7.76 -25.26 -35.74
CA THR A 409 -6.92 -24.94 -36.89
C THR A 409 -5.43 -25.07 -36.55
N ALA A 410 -5.02 -24.73 -35.32
CA ALA A 410 -3.66 -24.96 -34.84
C ALA A 410 -3.33 -26.45 -34.74
N ILE A 411 -4.25 -27.26 -34.21
CA ILE A 411 -4.10 -28.72 -34.12
C ILE A 411 -3.93 -29.33 -35.51
N ARG A 412 -4.84 -29.03 -36.45
CA ARG A 412 -4.76 -29.54 -37.83
C ARG A 412 -3.46 -29.17 -38.51
N SER A 413 -3.01 -27.92 -38.34
CA SER A 413 -1.74 -27.46 -38.91
C SER A 413 -0.54 -28.24 -38.38
N LEU A 414 -0.59 -28.78 -37.16
CA LEU A 414 0.47 -29.58 -36.57
C LEU A 414 0.44 -31.04 -37.02
N GLU A 415 -0.75 -31.57 -37.27
CA GLU A 415 -0.96 -32.92 -37.81
C GLU A 415 -0.51 -33.04 -39.27
N GLU A 416 -0.61 -31.94 -40.03
CA GLU A 416 -0.21 -31.86 -41.44
C GLU A 416 1.31 -31.62 -41.65
N MET A 417 2.00 -31.04 -40.65
CA MET A 417 3.45 -30.84 -40.66
C MET A 417 4.19 -32.15 -40.43
#